data_AF-A0AAD9KX76-F1
#
_entry.id   AF-A0AAD9KX76-F1
#
_cell.length_a   1.000
_cell.length_b   1.000
_cell.length_c   1.000
_cell.angle_alpha   90.00
_cell.angle_beta   90.00
_cell.angle_gamma   90.00
#
_symmetry.space_group_name_H-M   'P 1'
#
loop_
_entity.id
_entity.type
_entity.pdbx_description
1 polymer ?
#
loop_
_entity_poly.entity_id
_entity_poly.type
_entity_poly.pdbx_seq_one_letter_code
_entity_poly.pdbx_strand_id
1 'polypeptide(L)'
;MIVDYNRNMGGVDHLDQFRGYYNVGRAGRKWWKYVLFGLFNFAMVNAYILKCLANRPLPSNQREWSLLTFRMAVMHQMCDNFSSRKRAAKGVDP
;
A
#
# COMPACT_ATOMS: atom_id res chain seq x y z
N MET A 1 26.88 -20.49 6.74
CA MET A 1 26.68 -20.71 5.29
C MET A 1 25.27 -21.20 4.97
N ILE A 2 24.88 -22.45 5.27
CA ILE A 2 23.48 -22.93 5.06
C ILE A 2 22.49 -22.29 6.04
N VAL A 3 22.91 -22.07 7.29
CA VAL A 3 22.06 -21.45 8.32
C VAL A 3 21.76 -19.98 8.00
N ASP A 4 22.73 -19.21 7.52
CA ASP A 4 22.55 -17.80 7.13
C ASP A 4 21.69 -17.67 5.87
N TYR A 5 21.87 -18.60 4.93
CA TYR A 5 21.03 -18.69 3.74
C TYR A 5 19.57 -18.90 4.13
N ASN A 6 19.27 -19.91 4.95
CA ASN A 6 17.91 -20.18 5.41
C ASN A 6 17.33 -19.05 6.27
N ARG A 7 18.17 -18.28 6.96
CA ARG A 7 17.75 -17.15 7.78
C ARG A 7 17.32 -15.92 6.96
N ASN A 8 17.89 -15.76 5.78
CA ASN A 8 17.57 -14.66 4.85
C ASN A 8 16.74 -15.11 3.64
N MET A 9 16.50 -16.41 3.48
CA MET A 9 15.58 -16.96 2.51
C MET A 9 14.14 -16.56 2.85
N GLY A 10 13.33 -16.29 1.84
CA GLY A 10 11.91 -15.97 2.02
C GLY A 10 11.56 -14.48 1.91
N GLY A 11 12.53 -13.56 1.80
CA GLY A 11 12.20 -12.14 1.53
C GLY A 11 11.34 -11.95 0.28
N VAL A 12 11.59 -12.77 -0.75
CA VAL A 12 10.79 -12.80 -2.00
C VAL A 12 9.45 -13.51 -1.80
N ASP A 13 9.40 -14.61 -1.06
CA ASP A 13 8.17 -15.36 -0.82
C ASP A 13 7.19 -14.56 0.04
N HIS A 14 7.70 -13.83 1.04
CA HIS A 14 6.92 -12.90 1.84
C HIS A 14 6.33 -11.79 0.96
N LEU A 15 7.10 -11.27 0.00
CA LEU A 15 6.65 -10.26 -0.95
C LEU A 15 5.51 -10.79 -1.84
N ASP A 16 5.64 -12.02 -2.33
CA ASP A 16 4.62 -12.66 -3.16
C ASP A 16 3.36 -12.99 -2.35
N GLN A 17 3.52 -13.38 -1.09
CA GLN A 17 2.42 -13.61 -0.16
C GLN A 17 1.65 -12.32 0.12
N PHE A 18 2.33 -11.20 0.41
CA PHE A 18 1.70 -9.89 0.62
C PHE A 18 1.01 -9.38 -0.65
N ARG A 19 1.54 -9.70 -1.82
CA ARG A 19 0.91 -9.43 -3.12
C ARG A 19 -0.40 -10.21 -3.28
N GLY A 20 -0.43 -11.47 -2.85
CA GLY A 20 -1.61 -12.33 -2.89
C GLY A 20 -2.75 -11.85 -1.98
N TYR A 21 -2.44 -11.40 -0.76
CA TYR A 21 -3.47 -11.01 0.22
C TYR A 21 -4.23 -9.72 -0.11
N TYR A 22 -3.57 -8.74 -0.73
CA TYR A 22 -4.16 -7.43 -1.02
C TYR A 22 -3.85 -6.96 -2.45
N ASN A 23 -4.28 -7.73 -3.45
CA ASN A 23 -4.03 -7.37 -4.85
C ASN A 23 -4.79 -6.09 -5.24
N VAL A 24 -4.08 -4.95 -5.30
CA VAL A 24 -4.63 -3.63 -5.70
C VAL A 24 -4.71 -3.48 -7.24
N GLY A 25 -4.24 -4.47 -8.00
CA GLY A 25 -4.20 -4.42 -9.46
C GLY A 25 -5.54 -4.76 -10.11
N ARG A 26 -6.02 -3.90 -11.03
CA ARG A 26 -7.08 -4.27 -11.97
C ARG A 26 -6.48 -4.84 -13.26
N ALA A 27 -7.12 -5.87 -13.81
CA ALA A 27 -6.76 -6.39 -15.13
C ALA A 27 -6.80 -5.25 -16.17
N GLY A 28 -5.70 -5.04 -16.88
CA GLY A 28 -5.58 -3.95 -17.83
C GLY A 28 -4.70 -4.35 -19.01
N ARG A 29 -5.05 -3.87 -20.21
CA ARG A 29 -4.32 -4.14 -21.45
C ARG A 29 -2.87 -3.62 -21.47
N LYS A 30 -2.53 -2.66 -20.59
CA LYS A 30 -1.21 -2.03 -20.54
C LYS A 30 -0.40 -2.61 -19.39
N TRP A 31 0.66 -3.36 -19.71
CA TRP A 31 1.52 -4.07 -18.75
C TRP A 31 2.15 -3.16 -17.69
N TRP A 32 2.51 -1.92 -18.04
CA TRP A 32 3.14 -0.99 -17.09
C TRP A 32 2.25 -0.66 -15.87
N LYS A 33 0.92 -0.79 -16.00
CA LYS A 33 -0.01 -0.58 -14.88
C LYS A 33 0.22 -1.61 -13.78
N TYR A 34 0.54 -2.85 -14.15
CA TYR A 34 0.86 -3.91 -13.19
C TYR A 34 2.11 -3.56 -12.37
N VAL A 35 3.14 -3.02 -13.03
CA VAL A 35 4.36 -2.54 -12.37
C VAL A 35 4.04 -1.40 -11.41
N LEU A 36 3.25 -0.40 -11.86
CA LEU A 36 2.83 0.72 -11.01
C LEU A 36 2.09 0.25 -9.75
N PHE A 37 1.11 -0.64 -9.89
CA PHE A 37 0.38 -1.18 -8.74
C PHE A 37 1.30 -2.01 -7.84
N GLY A 38 2.29 -2.71 -8.39
CA GLY A 38 3.33 -3.39 -7.62
C GLY A 38 4.13 -2.42 -6.75
N LEU A 39 4.65 -1.35 -7.35
CA LEU A 39 5.41 -0.32 -6.64
C LEU A 39 4.58 0.35 -5.54
N PHE A 40 3.31 0.64 -5.79
CA PHE A 40 2.42 1.20 -4.78
C PHE A 40 2.20 0.25 -3.60
N ASN A 41 2.05 -1.06 -3.86
CA ASN A 41 1.97 -2.07 -2.81
C ASN A 41 3.22 -2.10 -1.94
N PHE A 42 4.41 -2.04 -2.55
CA PHE A 42 5.68 -2.02 -1.82
C PHE A 42 5.83 -0.75 -0.98
N ALA A 43 5.48 0.42 -1.53
CA ALA A 43 5.50 1.68 -0.79
C ALA A 43 4.58 1.63 0.44
N MET A 44 3.37 1.07 0.31
CA MET A 44 2.44 0.92 1.43
C MET A 44 2.96 0.01 2.54
N VAL A 45 3.56 -1.14 2.18
CA VAL A 45 4.15 -2.08 3.16
C VAL A 45 5.36 -1.44 3.86
N ASN A 46 6.23 -0.77 3.11
CA ASN A 46 7.40 -0.08 3.68
C ASN A 46 6.99 1.06 4.62
N ALA A 47 5.97 1.85 4.26
CA ALA A 47 5.44 2.90 5.12
C ALA A 47 4.84 2.34 6.42
N TYR A 48 4.17 1.19 6.36
CA TYR A 48 3.66 0.49 7.53
C TYR A 48 4.80 0.01 8.45
N ILE A 49 5.85 -0.60 7.89
CA ILE A 49 7.05 -1.02 8.66
C ILE A 49 7.68 0.18 9.36
N LEU A 50 7.89 1.28 8.63
CA LEU A 50 8.41 2.53 9.21
C LEU A 50 7.52 3.06 10.34
N LYS A 51 6.19 3.04 10.16
CA LYS A 51 5.24 3.44 11.21
C LYS A 51 5.36 2.57 12.46
N CYS A 52 5.51 1.26 12.30
CA CYS A 52 5.70 0.33 13.41
C CYS A 52 7.03 0.56 14.14
N LEU A 53 8.11 0.80 13.39
CA LEU A 53 9.42 1.12 13.97
C LEU A 53 9.39 2.45 14.72
N ALA A 54 8.73 3.48 14.17
CA ALA A 54 8.68 4.82 14.76
C ALA A 54 7.86 4.91 16.05
N ASN A 55 6.85 4.05 16.27
CA ASN A 55 6.02 4.09 17.49
C ASN A 55 6.42 3.04 18.53
N ARG A 56 7.64 2.48 18.47
CA ARG A 56 8.10 1.55 19.50
C ARG A 56 8.88 2.27 20.61
N PRO A 57 8.62 1.94 21.89
CA PRO A 57 7.66 0.94 22.37
C PRO A 57 6.21 1.44 22.28
N LEU A 58 5.28 0.55 21.87
CA LEU A 58 3.87 0.91 21.90
C LEU A 58 3.46 1.10 23.38
N PRO A 59 2.73 2.18 23.73
CA PRO A 59 2.20 2.30 25.06
C PRO A 59 1.30 1.11 25.37
N SER A 60 1.35 0.60 26.61
CA SER A 60 0.73 -0.65 27.07
C SER A 60 -0.76 -0.83 26.75
N ASN A 61 -1.46 0.23 26.34
CA ASN A 61 -2.88 0.25 26.03
C ASN A 61 -3.19 0.36 24.53
N GLN A 62 -2.17 0.34 23.66
CA GLN A 62 -2.35 0.52 22.22
C GLN A 62 -2.18 -0.80 21.48
N ARG A 63 -3.25 -1.21 20.78
CA ARG A 63 -3.21 -2.35 19.86
C ARG A 63 -2.37 -1.98 18.64
N GLU A 64 -1.39 -2.82 18.28
CA GLU A 64 -0.67 -2.69 17.02
C GLU A 64 -1.67 -2.64 15.85
N TRP A 65 -1.54 -1.64 14.98
CA TRP A 65 -2.41 -1.54 13.82
C TRP A 65 -2.15 -2.71 12.89
N SER A 66 -3.18 -3.38 12.38
CA SER A 66 -2.98 -4.34 11.30
C SER A 66 -2.60 -3.60 10.01
N LEU A 67 -1.89 -4.27 9.10
CA LEU A 67 -1.57 -3.73 7.78
C LEU A 67 -2.85 -3.26 7.04
N LEU A 68 -3.96 -3.99 7.16
CA LEU A 68 -5.25 -3.62 6.55
C LEU A 68 -5.79 -2.32 7.15
N THR A 69 -5.80 -2.19 8.47
CA THR A 69 -6.25 -0.98 9.17
C THR A 69 -5.43 0.24 8.77
N PHE A 70 -4.10 0.08 8.69
CA PHE A 70 -3.22 1.12 8.20
C PHE A 70 -3.54 1.54 6.77
N ARG A 71 -3.76 0.57 5.87
CA ARG A 71 -4.13 0.85 4.48
C ARG A 71 -5.45 1.62 4.36
N MET A 72 -6.47 1.20 5.10
CA MET A 72 -7.75 1.91 5.12
C MET A 72 -7.60 3.36 5.61
N ALA A 73 -6.86 3.57 6.71
CA ALA A 73 -6.61 4.90 7.24
C ALA A 73 -5.91 5.82 6.21
N VAL A 74 -4.89 5.32 5.53
CA VAL A 74 -4.21 6.07 4.45
C VAL A 74 -5.18 6.36 3.30
N MET A 75 -5.98 5.39 2.87
CA MET A 75 -6.96 5.61 1.80
C MET A 75 -7.98 6.69 2.17
N HIS A 76 -8.52 6.66 3.39
CA HIS A 76 -9.43 7.70 3.87
C HIS A 76 -8.77 9.08 3.85
N GLN A 77 -7.56 9.21 4.40
CA GLN A 77 -6.82 10.47 4.38
C GLN A 77 -6.56 11.01 2.97
N MET A 78 -6.28 10.13 2.00
CA MET A 78 -6.08 10.52 0.61
C MET A 78 -7.39 10.98 -0.06
N CYS A 79 -8.52 10.37 0.28
CA CYS A 79 -9.83 10.70 -0.27
C CYS A 79 -10.44 11.96 0.38
N ASP A 80 -10.29 12.13 1.69
CA ASP A 80 -10.94 13.22 2.44
C ASP A 80 -10.39 14.60 2.05
N ASN A 81 -9.11 14.68 1.66
CA ASN A 81 -8.48 15.91 1.15
C ASN A 81 -8.59 16.08 -0.37
N PHE A 82 -9.28 15.18 -1.08
CA PHE A 82 -9.39 15.25 -2.53
C PHE A 82 -10.41 16.30 -2.97
N SER A 83 -9.93 17.48 -3.37
CA SER A 83 -10.73 18.51 -4.05
C SER A 83 -10.49 18.43 -5.56
N SER A 84 -11.48 17.96 -6.32
CA SER A 84 -11.47 18.03 -7.78
C SER A 84 -12.40 19.13 -8.25
N ARG A 85 -11.85 20.18 -8.90
CA ARG A 85 -12.67 21.17 -9.59
C ARG A 85 -13.35 20.47 -10.77
N LYS A 86 -14.70 20.39 -10.77
CA LYS A 86 -15.46 19.97 -11.96
C LYS A 86 -15.01 20.82 -13.15
N ARG A 87 -14.53 20.19 -14.24
CA ARG A 87 -14.39 20.89 -15.52
C ARG A 87 -15.78 21.40 -15.90
N ALA A 88 -15.91 22.72 -16.05
CA ALA A 88 -17.12 23.32 -16.60
C ALA A 88 -17.38 22.68 -17.97
N ALA A 89 -18.57 22.11 -18.15
CA ALA A 89 -18.99 21.68 -19.47
C ALA A 89 -18.97 22.93 -20.36
N LYS A 90 -18.26 22.87 -21.50
CA LYS A 90 -18.40 23.90 -22.53
C LYS A 90 -19.88 23.90 -22.92
N GLY A 91 -20.57 25.01 -22.66
CA GLY A 91 -21.92 25.24 -23.16
C GLY A 91 -21.89 25.01 -24.67
N VAL A 92 -22.81 24.18 -25.14
CA VAL A 92 -23.13 24.12 -26.57
C VAL A 92 -24.01 25.35 -26.80
N ASP A 93 -23.44 26.34 -27.47
CA ASP A 93 -24.16 27.53 -27.92
C ASP A 93 -25.20 27.11 -28.99
N PRO A 94 -26.36 27.79 -29.06
CA PRO A 94 -27.54 27.38 -29.83
C PRO A 94 -27.37 27.36 -31.35
#